data_AF-A0A7V8G6Z0-F1
#
_entry.id   AF-A0A7V8G6Z0-F1
#
_cell.length_a   1.000
_cell.length_b   1.000
_cell.length_c   1.000
_cell.angle_alpha   90.00
_cell.angle_beta   90.00
_cell.angle_gamma   90.00
#
_symmetry.space_group_name_H-M   'P 1'
#
loop_
_entity.id
_entity.type
_entity.pdbx_description
1 polymer ?
#
loop_
_entity_poly.entity_id
_entity_poly.type
_entity_poly.pdbx_seq_one_letter_code
_entity_poly.pdbx_strand_id
1 'polypeptide(L)'
;MIVNAVVAMLLVLVVLIGTELGYLFYMKRELQKAADLSALAGTQILKPANCATASSVASTNATNNLSFLTPSQFQFKATCGVWNPATLPGPKYFSSGAGAGTINALHVEITGSTALLFPNIGGNSVRTLKVEAYAVKDTPLAVFSVGSKLVDINPEAPLISLLKFVGVDPSGTCVGCYTGLAGVKITPGGLLEKLGIPVAADISVADLNTLLAANKVKLGDLLNAIVKLAGQDDLAPDLRTPI
;
A
#
# COMPACT_ATOMS: atom_id res chain seq x y z
N MET A 1 8.70 53.25 29.12
CA MET A 1 8.56 51.88 29.65
C MET A 1 7.18 51.26 29.44
N ILE A 2 6.08 52.03 29.50
CA ILE A 2 4.71 51.50 29.35
C ILE A 2 4.45 50.92 27.94
N VAL A 3 4.92 51.58 26.87
CA VAL A 3 4.73 51.09 25.48
C VAL A 3 5.34 49.70 25.28
N ASN A 4 6.58 49.48 25.71
CA ASN A 4 7.24 48.17 25.60
C ASN A 4 6.51 47.09 26.41
N ALA A 5 5.99 47.44 27.59
CA ALA A 5 5.21 46.52 28.41
C ALA A 5 3.88 46.12 27.74
N VAL A 6 3.18 47.07 27.13
CA VAL A 6 1.93 46.82 26.39
C VAL A 6 2.20 45.95 25.16
N VAL A 7 3.26 46.24 24.39
CA VAL A 7 3.64 45.42 23.23
C VAL A 7 4.03 44.01 23.65
N ALA A 8 4.80 43.85 24.73
CA ALA A 8 5.17 42.53 25.25
C ALA A 8 3.93 41.73 25.69
N MET A 9 2.97 42.37 26.37
CA MET A 9 1.74 41.73 26.80
C MET A 9 0.88 41.27 25.61
N LEU A 10 0.79 42.08 24.55
CA LEU A 10 0.06 41.73 23.33
C LEU A 10 0.70 40.53 22.61
N LEU A 11 2.04 40.51 22.50
CA LEU A 11 2.76 39.38 21.90
C LEU A 11 2.50 38.08 22.65
N VAL A 12 2.52 38.10 23.98
CA VAL A 12 2.20 36.94 24.80
C VAL A 12 0.78 36.45 24.51
N LEU A 13 -0.21 37.33 24.47
CA LEU A 13 -1.59 36.95 24.17
C LEU A 13 -1.75 36.31 22.80
N VAL A 14 -1.12 36.86 21.76
CA VAL A 14 -1.16 36.30 20.40
C VAL A 14 -0.54 34.90 20.36
N VAL A 15 0.59 34.70 21.03
CA VAL A 15 1.24 33.38 21.12
C VAL A 15 0.35 32.37 21.85
N LEU A 16 -0.28 32.75 22.96
CA LEU A 16 -1.18 31.89 23.71
C LEU A 16 -2.41 31.46 22.89
N ILE A 17 -3.01 32.38 22.15
CA ILE A 17 -4.14 32.06 21.27
C ILE A 17 -3.67 31.15 20.12
N GLY A 18 -2.51 31.45 19.53
CA GLY A 18 -1.93 30.66 18.45
C GLY A 18 -1.61 29.22 18.85
N THR A 19 -1.12 29.00 20.07
CA THR A 19 -0.80 27.65 20.57
C THR A 19 -2.06 26.84 20.86
N GLU A 20 -3.09 27.43 21.46
CA GLU A 20 -4.38 26.76 21.68
C GLU A 20 -5.05 26.37 20.35
N LEU A 21 -5.08 27.29 19.38
CA LEU A 21 -5.60 26.98 18.04
C LEU A 21 -4.77 25.89 17.34
N GLY A 22 -3.44 26.01 17.40
CA GLY A 22 -2.53 24.99 16.85
C GLY A 22 -2.77 23.61 17.44
N TYR A 23 -3.02 23.53 18.74
CA TYR A 23 -3.39 22.30 19.43
C TYR A 23 -4.73 21.73 18.95
N LEU A 24 -5.75 22.56 18.75
CA LEU A 24 -7.03 22.10 18.20
C LEU A 24 -6.91 21.54 16.78
N PHE A 25 -6.09 22.16 15.92
CA PHE A 25 -5.82 21.65 14.57
C PHE A 25 -5.03 20.34 14.61
N TYR A 26 -4.04 20.25 15.49
CA TYR A 26 -3.30 19.01 15.72
C TYR A 26 -4.26 17.89 16.16
N MET A 27 -5.11 18.15 17.14
CA MET A 27 -6.10 17.19 17.64
C MET A 27 -7.09 16.77 16.57
N LYS A 28 -7.60 17.71 15.76
CA LYS A 28 -8.48 17.38 14.63
C LYS A 28 -7.80 16.44 13.63
N ARG A 29 -6.51 16.65 13.34
CA ARG A 29 -5.73 15.81 12.43
C ARG A 29 -5.56 14.39 12.98
N GLU A 30 -5.23 14.24 14.26
CA GLU A 30 -5.08 12.91 14.87
C GLU A 30 -6.42 12.16 14.94
N LEU A 31 -7.53 12.86 15.24
CA LEU A 31 -8.86 12.27 15.17
C LEU A 31 -9.22 11.83 13.74
N GLN A 32 -8.92 12.64 12.72
CA GLN A 32 -9.20 12.30 11.32
C GLN A 32 -8.39 11.07 10.88
N LYS A 33 -7.09 11.00 11.21
CA LYS A 33 -6.27 9.82 10.93
C LYS A 33 -6.85 8.55 11.54
N ALA A 34 -7.28 8.64 12.81
CA ALA A 34 -7.91 7.53 13.48
C ALA A 34 -9.23 7.13 12.81
N ALA A 35 -10.06 8.09 12.39
CA ALA A 35 -11.30 7.83 11.67
C ALA A 35 -11.04 7.15 10.32
N ASP A 36 -10.07 7.64 9.53
CA ASP A 36 -9.70 7.08 8.23
C ASP A 36 -9.18 5.64 8.37
N LEU A 37 -8.24 5.41 9.28
CA LEU A 37 -7.71 4.06 9.53
C LEU A 37 -8.81 3.10 10.02
N SER A 38 -9.70 3.57 10.90
CA SER A 38 -10.79 2.76 11.44
C SER A 38 -11.81 2.41 10.35
N ALA A 39 -12.13 3.35 9.46
CA ALA A 39 -13.01 3.12 8.33
C ALA A 39 -12.39 2.07 7.39
N LEU A 40 -11.12 2.20 7.00
CA LEU A 40 -10.43 1.21 6.17
C LEU A 40 -10.32 -0.17 6.84
N ALA A 41 -9.97 -0.23 8.12
CA ALA A 41 -9.85 -1.50 8.84
C ALA A 41 -11.20 -2.23 8.93
N GLY A 42 -12.28 -1.49 9.17
CA GLY A 42 -13.63 -2.04 9.19
C GLY A 42 -14.09 -2.53 7.80
N THR A 43 -13.80 -1.80 6.72
CA THR A 43 -14.22 -2.20 5.37
C THR A 43 -13.51 -3.44 4.84
N GLN A 44 -12.25 -3.69 5.24
CA GLN A 44 -11.51 -4.88 4.83
C GLN A 44 -12.25 -6.18 5.17
N ILE A 45 -12.91 -6.22 6.33
CA ILE A 45 -13.66 -7.39 6.81
C ILE A 45 -15.17 -7.28 6.59
N LEU A 46 -15.63 -6.20 5.99
CA LEU A 46 -17.05 -5.92 5.79
C LEU A 46 -17.70 -7.00 4.94
N LYS A 47 -18.83 -7.52 5.40
CA LYS A 47 -19.63 -8.52 4.68
C LYS A 47 -20.95 -7.87 4.21
N PRO A 48 -21.47 -8.23 3.02
CA PRO A 48 -22.66 -7.56 2.46
C PRO A 48 -23.92 -7.58 3.33
N ALA A 49 -24.04 -8.55 4.24
CA ALA A 49 -25.17 -8.73 5.14
C ALA A 49 -24.84 -8.55 6.64
N ASN A 50 -23.57 -8.29 7.00
CA ASN A 50 -23.17 -8.17 8.41
C ASN A 50 -22.24 -6.98 8.64
N CYS A 51 -22.74 -6.05 9.45
CA CYS A 51 -22.05 -4.81 9.84
C CYS A 51 -21.39 -4.89 11.24
N ALA A 52 -21.81 -5.83 12.09
CA ALA A 52 -21.42 -5.85 13.50
C ALA A 52 -19.91 -6.09 13.67
N THR A 53 -19.36 -7.09 12.96
CA THR A 53 -17.92 -7.39 13.04
C THR A 53 -17.08 -6.24 12.49
N ALA A 54 -17.48 -5.65 11.35
CA ALA A 54 -16.80 -4.50 10.76
C ALA A 54 -16.80 -3.28 11.70
N SER A 55 -17.94 -2.99 12.33
CA SER A 55 -18.09 -1.90 13.30
C SER A 55 -17.25 -2.15 14.56
N SER A 56 -17.20 -3.39 15.03
CA SER A 56 -16.36 -3.76 16.19
C SER A 56 -14.88 -3.57 15.88
N VAL A 57 -14.40 -4.02 14.72
CA VAL A 57 -12.98 -3.85 14.34
C VAL A 57 -12.63 -2.40 14.09
N ALA A 58 -13.53 -1.62 13.49
CA ALA A 58 -13.36 -0.18 13.37
C ALA A 58 -13.27 0.50 14.75
N SER A 59 -14.13 0.11 15.70
CA SER A 59 -14.08 0.64 17.07
C SER A 59 -12.79 0.27 17.80
N THR A 60 -12.31 -0.97 17.67
CA THR A 60 -11.03 -1.39 18.27
C THR A 60 -9.86 -0.62 17.68
N ASN A 61 -9.85 -0.41 16.35
CA ASN A 61 -8.84 0.41 15.70
C ASN A 61 -8.87 1.86 16.19
N ALA A 62 -10.06 2.45 16.33
CA ALA A 62 -10.21 3.80 16.86
C ALA A 62 -9.63 3.91 18.28
N THR A 63 -9.98 2.98 19.18
CA THR A 63 -9.47 2.97 20.56
C THR A 63 -7.96 2.81 20.63
N ASN A 64 -7.36 1.97 19.78
CA ASN A 64 -5.91 1.78 19.76
C ASN A 64 -5.17 3.04 19.27
N ASN A 65 -5.69 3.69 18.22
CA ASN A 65 -5.08 4.90 17.65
C ASN A 65 -5.34 6.16 18.49
N LEU A 66 -6.38 6.15 19.32
CA LEU A 66 -6.74 7.24 20.24
C LEU A 66 -6.42 6.89 21.69
N SER A 67 -5.45 6.00 21.94
CA SER A 67 -5.06 5.56 23.29
C SER A 67 -4.56 6.68 24.21
N PHE A 68 -4.21 7.83 23.65
CA PHE A 68 -3.85 9.04 24.40
C PHE A 68 -5.08 9.82 24.94
N LEU A 69 -6.30 9.46 24.50
CA LEU A 69 -7.56 9.96 25.02
C LEU A 69 -8.23 8.91 25.91
N THR A 70 -8.90 9.34 26.97
CA THR A 70 -9.74 8.44 27.74
C THR A 70 -11.03 8.11 26.96
N PRO A 71 -11.68 6.96 27.22
CA PRO A 71 -12.96 6.61 26.58
C PRO A 71 -14.09 7.63 26.82
N SER A 72 -13.99 8.44 27.89
CA SER A 72 -14.94 9.53 28.15
C SER A 72 -14.66 10.79 27.33
N GLN A 73 -13.47 10.93 26.75
CA GLN A 73 -13.06 12.09 25.95
C GLN A 73 -13.38 11.94 24.47
N PHE A 74 -13.84 10.78 24.01
CA PHE A 74 -14.30 10.63 22.63
C PHE A 74 -15.51 9.71 22.54
N GLN A 75 -16.27 9.88 21.47
CA GLN A 75 -17.40 9.04 21.10
C GLN A 75 -17.15 8.51 19.69
N PHE A 76 -17.40 7.22 19.50
CA PHE A 76 -17.22 6.52 18.24
C PHE A 76 -18.56 6.02 17.72
N LYS A 77 -18.84 6.24 16.44
CA LYS A 77 -20.02 5.71 15.77
C LYS A 77 -19.63 5.16 14.40
N ALA A 78 -19.89 3.87 14.19
CA ALA A 78 -19.77 3.22 12.89
C ALA A 78 -21.17 2.96 12.31
N THR A 79 -21.36 3.34 11.05
CA THR A 79 -22.62 3.15 10.31
C THR A 79 -22.31 2.48 8.98
N CYS A 80 -22.83 1.27 8.76
CA CYS A 80 -22.72 0.63 7.45
C CYS A 80 -23.77 1.16 6.48
N GLY A 81 -23.42 1.14 5.20
CA GLY A 81 -24.31 1.59 4.16
C GLY A 81 -23.86 1.20 2.77
N VAL A 82 -24.51 1.81 1.79
CA VAL A 82 -24.14 1.69 0.38
C VAL A 82 -23.42 2.95 -0.04
N TRP A 83 -22.28 2.78 -0.72
CA TRP A 83 -21.63 3.82 -1.47
C TRP A 83 -21.79 3.56 -2.96
N ASN A 84 -22.34 4.52 -3.69
CA ASN A 84 -22.52 4.43 -5.14
C ASN A 84 -22.59 5.84 -5.76
N PRO A 85 -21.57 6.27 -6.52
CA PRO A 85 -21.54 7.62 -7.10
C PRO A 85 -22.48 7.80 -8.29
N ALA A 86 -22.96 6.71 -8.90
CA ALA A 86 -23.87 6.76 -10.03
C ALA A 86 -25.33 6.99 -9.59
N THR A 87 -25.70 6.55 -8.38
CA THR A 87 -27.11 6.57 -7.92
C THR A 87 -27.35 7.47 -6.70
N LEU A 88 -26.31 7.77 -5.92
CA LEU A 88 -26.44 8.58 -4.70
C LEU A 88 -25.94 10.01 -4.96
N PRO A 89 -26.51 11.02 -4.28
CA PRO A 89 -26.05 12.40 -4.41
C PRO A 89 -24.65 12.59 -3.80
N GLY A 90 -23.81 13.36 -4.49
CA GLY A 90 -22.52 13.82 -3.99
C GLY A 90 -22.68 14.87 -2.88
N PRO A 91 -21.59 15.23 -2.17
CA PRO A 91 -20.22 14.78 -2.39
C PRO A 91 -19.88 13.45 -1.73
N LYS A 92 -20.76 12.91 -0.88
CA LYS A 92 -20.49 11.72 -0.05
C LYS A 92 -20.82 10.41 -0.76
N TYR A 93 -21.78 10.43 -1.69
CA TYR A 93 -22.23 9.26 -2.45
C TYR A 93 -22.58 8.05 -1.57
N PHE A 94 -23.04 8.30 -0.33
CA PHE A 94 -23.26 7.29 0.71
C PHE A 94 -24.70 7.37 1.24
N SER A 95 -25.31 6.21 1.46
CA SER A 95 -26.64 6.06 2.09
C SER A 95 -26.57 5.09 3.25
N SER A 96 -27.03 5.51 4.43
CA SER A 96 -27.16 4.64 5.60
C SER A 96 -28.33 3.67 5.44
N GLY A 97 -28.11 2.41 5.76
CA GLY A 97 -29.14 1.37 5.63
C GLY A 97 -29.21 0.84 4.20
N ALA A 98 -28.73 -0.39 4.04
CA ALA A 98 -28.88 -1.18 2.83
C ALA A 98 -29.75 -2.38 3.17
N GLY A 99 -30.62 -2.82 2.26
CA GLY A 99 -31.27 -4.13 2.40
C GLY A 99 -30.19 -5.21 2.59
N ALA A 100 -30.48 -6.22 3.41
CA ALA A 100 -29.54 -7.30 3.70
C ALA A 100 -28.89 -7.82 2.41
N GLY A 101 -27.55 -7.72 2.29
CA GLY A 101 -26.81 -8.18 1.12
C GLY A 101 -26.24 -7.11 0.19
N THR A 102 -26.50 -5.81 0.43
CA THR A 102 -26.03 -4.71 -0.46
C THR A 102 -25.02 -3.76 0.18
N ILE A 103 -24.60 -4.02 1.42
CA ILE A 103 -23.64 -3.16 2.14
C ILE A 103 -22.25 -3.28 1.50
N ASN A 104 -21.68 -2.16 1.05
CA ASN A 104 -20.33 -2.09 0.48
C ASN A 104 -19.47 -0.98 1.09
N ALA A 105 -19.99 -0.20 2.05
CA ALA A 105 -19.25 0.91 2.64
C ALA A 105 -19.47 1.04 4.14
N LEU A 106 -18.49 1.65 4.81
CA LEU A 106 -18.52 1.98 6.22
C LEU A 106 -18.28 3.48 6.40
N HIS A 107 -19.18 4.13 7.11
CA HIS A 107 -19.03 5.49 7.61
C HIS A 107 -18.63 5.45 9.08
N VAL A 108 -17.51 6.10 9.41
CA VAL A 108 -17.02 6.27 10.78
C VAL A 108 -17.11 7.73 11.16
N GLU A 109 -17.70 7.98 12.32
CA GLU A 109 -17.78 9.29 12.94
C GLU A 109 -17.09 9.23 14.31
N ILE A 110 -16.14 10.14 14.55
CA ILE A 110 -15.48 10.29 15.84
C ILE A 110 -15.72 11.72 16.33
N THR A 111 -16.25 11.82 17.55
CA THR A 111 -16.46 13.09 18.23
C THR A 111 -15.56 13.13 19.46
N GLY A 112 -14.53 13.98 19.46
CA GLY A 112 -13.59 14.14 20.56
C GLY A 112 -13.79 15.45 21.32
N SER A 113 -13.67 15.42 22.64
CA SER A 113 -13.57 16.60 23.50
C SER A 113 -12.11 16.78 23.93
N THR A 114 -11.47 17.86 23.51
CA THR A 114 -10.06 18.11 23.83
C THR A 114 -9.95 18.85 25.16
N ALA A 115 -8.96 18.47 25.99
CA ALA A 115 -8.60 19.29 27.14
C ALA A 115 -8.12 20.66 26.69
N LEU A 116 -8.27 21.68 27.53
CA LEU A 116 -7.72 23.01 27.29
C LEU A 116 -6.24 23.02 27.66
N LEU A 117 -5.38 23.65 26.85
CA LEU A 117 -3.99 23.87 27.26
C LEU A 117 -3.92 24.92 28.38
N PHE A 118 -4.78 25.93 28.31
CA PHE A 118 -4.86 27.00 29.29
C PHE A 118 -6.27 27.12 29.92
N PRO A 119 -6.63 26.22 30.86
CA PRO A 119 -7.97 26.21 31.46
C PRO A 119 -8.24 27.41 32.38
N ASN A 120 -7.20 28.06 32.89
CA ASN A 120 -7.32 29.19 33.83
C ASN A 120 -7.51 30.55 33.13
N ILE A 121 -7.57 30.58 31.80
CA ILE A 121 -7.82 31.81 31.03
C ILE A 121 -9.33 32.01 30.90
N GLY A 122 -9.83 33.12 31.43
CA GLY A 122 -11.25 33.48 31.37
C GLY A 122 -11.76 33.50 29.93
N GLY A 123 -12.90 32.85 29.69
CA GLY A 123 -13.52 32.72 28.36
C GLY A 123 -13.02 31.52 27.54
N ASN A 124 -12.00 30.77 28.00
CA ASN A 124 -11.62 29.52 27.37
C ASN A 124 -12.59 28.39 27.76
N SER A 125 -13.02 27.58 26.80
CA SER A 125 -14.02 26.53 26.99
C SER A 125 -13.72 25.32 26.11
N VAL A 126 -13.97 24.12 26.66
CA VAL A 126 -13.73 22.84 25.97
C VAL A 126 -14.43 22.84 24.63
N ARG A 127 -13.71 22.45 23.57
CA ARG A 127 -14.23 22.37 22.21
C ARG A 127 -14.46 20.92 21.83
N THR A 128 -15.61 20.69 21.21
CA THR A 128 -15.95 19.39 20.62
C THR A 128 -15.53 19.39 19.15
N LEU A 129 -14.66 18.44 18.79
CA LEU A 129 -14.20 18.22 17.43
C LEU A 129 -14.92 16.99 16.86
N LYS A 130 -15.52 17.15 15.68
CA LYS A 130 -16.18 16.07 14.96
C LYS A 130 -15.45 15.83 13.64
N VAL A 131 -15.13 14.56 13.38
CA VAL A 131 -14.52 14.09 12.14
C VAL A 131 -15.34 12.93 11.57
N GLU A 132 -15.34 12.82 10.24
CA GLU A 132 -16.03 11.76 9.52
C GLU A 132 -15.10 11.16 8.47
N ALA A 133 -15.22 9.84 8.27
CA ALA A 133 -14.48 9.10 7.26
C ALA A 133 -15.42 8.09 6.59
N TYR A 134 -15.30 7.97 5.27
CA TYR A 134 -16.05 7.01 4.46
C TYR A 134 -15.06 6.11 3.76
N ALA A 135 -15.20 4.80 3.96
CA ALA A 135 -14.43 3.81 3.25
C ALA A 135 -15.37 2.90 2.48
N VAL A 136 -14.93 2.50 1.28
CA VAL A 136 -15.65 1.58 0.41
C VAL A 136 -14.86 0.29 0.33
N LYS A 137 -15.55 -0.84 0.39
CA LYS A 137 -14.96 -2.13 0.09
C LYS A 137 -14.91 -2.29 -1.41
N ASP A 138 -13.76 -2.02 -2.00
CA ASP A 138 -13.53 -2.23 -3.42
C ASP A 138 -13.40 -3.72 -3.73
N THR A 139 -13.76 -4.12 -4.94
CA THR A 139 -13.52 -5.50 -5.38
C THR A 139 -12.00 -5.73 -5.45
N PRO A 140 -11.47 -6.83 -4.90
CA PRO A 140 -10.03 -7.03 -4.83
C PRO A 140 -9.45 -7.13 -6.24
N LEU A 141 -8.81 -6.06 -6.70
CA LEU A 141 -7.87 -6.11 -7.81
C LEU A 141 -6.57 -6.67 -7.24
N ALA A 142 -6.25 -7.91 -7.59
CA ALA A 142 -5.00 -8.54 -7.18
C ALA A 142 -3.83 -7.72 -7.75
N VAL A 143 -3.15 -6.95 -6.89
CA VAL A 143 -1.90 -6.28 -7.25
C VAL A 143 -0.79 -7.33 -7.14
N PHE A 144 -0.34 -7.86 -8.27
CA PHE A 144 0.90 -8.63 -8.33
C PHE A 144 2.07 -7.67 -8.11
N SER A 145 2.68 -7.72 -6.91
CA SER A 145 3.94 -7.02 -6.62
C SER A 145 5.09 -8.01 -6.75
N VAL A 146 5.90 -7.87 -7.80
CA VAL A 146 7.17 -8.59 -7.92
C VAL A 146 8.22 -7.76 -7.20
N GLY A 147 8.46 -8.07 -5.93
CA GLY A 147 9.59 -7.50 -5.20
C GLY A 147 10.89 -8.00 -5.81
N SER A 148 11.81 -7.10 -6.14
CA SER A 148 13.18 -7.44 -6.51
C SER A 148 13.91 -7.99 -5.29
N LYS A 149 13.78 -9.29 -5.02
CA LYS A 149 14.59 -9.99 -4.03
C LYS A 149 15.95 -10.30 -4.66
N LEU A 150 17.02 -9.81 -4.03
CA LEU A 150 18.39 -10.21 -4.38
C LEU A 150 18.48 -11.73 -4.28
N VAL A 151 19.12 -12.36 -5.27
CA VAL A 151 19.33 -13.81 -5.33
C VAL A 151 20.05 -14.25 -4.06
N ASP A 152 19.34 -14.99 -3.21
CA ASP A 152 19.89 -15.66 -2.06
C ASP A 152 20.43 -17.00 -2.53
N ILE A 153 21.75 -17.17 -2.50
CA ILE A 153 22.43 -18.41 -2.90
C ILE A 153 22.36 -19.39 -1.72
N ASN A 154 21.14 -19.68 -1.28
CA ASN A 154 20.88 -20.73 -0.31
C ASN A 154 20.55 -22.02 -1.09
N PRO A 155 21.25 -23.14 -0.86
CA PRO A 155 20.98 -24.42 -1.53
C PRO A 155 19.56 -24.95 -1.36
N GLU A 156 18.81 -24.44 -0.38
CA GLU A 156 17.39 -24.76 -0.11
C GLU A 156 16.42 -23.73 -0.72
N ALA A 157 16.93 -22.69 -1.40
CA ALA A 157 16.08 -21.69 -2.02
C ALA A 157 15.26 -22.31 -3.17
N PRO A 158 13.97 -21.92 -3.32
CA PRO A 158 13.11 -22.43 -4.40
C PRO A 158 13.69 -22.22 -5.80
N LEU A 159 14.48 -21.16 -5.96
CA LEU A 159 15.16 -20.84 -7.21
C LEU A 159 16.25 -21.89 -7.53
N ILE A 160 17.03 -22.36 -6.55
CA ILE A 160 18.04 -23.41 -6.74
C ILE A 160 17.36 -24.74 -7.08
N SER A 161 16.19 -25.04 -6.50
CA SER A 161 15.39 -26.20 -6.89
C SER A 161 14.87 -26.11 -8.33
N LEU A 162 14.48 -24.91 -8.78
CA LEU A 162 14.11 -24.66 -10.18
C LEU A 162 15.30 -24.75 -11.13
N LEU A 163 16.48 -24.24 -10.76
CA LEU A 163 17.71 -24.40 -11.54
C LEU A 163 18.09 -25.88 -11.66
N LYS A 164 18.04 -26.64 -10.56
CA LYS A 164 18.27 -28.10 -10.56
C LYS A 164 17.26 -28.85 -11.41
N PHE A 165 16.00 -28.45 -11.40
CA PHE A 165 14.93 -29.03 -12.21
C PHE A 165 15.17 -28.83 -13.72
N VAL A 166 15.83 -27.73 -14.10
CA VAL A 166 16.22 -27.41 -15.48
C VAL A 166 17.64 -27.93 -15.82
N GLY A 167 18.23 -28.74 -14.94
CA GLY A 167 19.52 -29.40 -15.17
C GLY A 167 20.76 -28.59 -14.78
N VAL A 168 20.59 -27.43 -14.14
CA VAL A 168 21.68 -26.57 -13.67
C VAL A 168 21.89 -26.80 -12.18
N ASP A 169 22.95 -27.49 -11.80
CA ASP A 169 23.29 -27.74 -10.40
C ASP A 169 24.44 -26.82 -9.90
N PRO A 170 24.13 -25.74 -9.17
CA PRO A 170 25.13 -24.85 -8.61
C PRO A 170 25.77 -25.37 -7.31
N SER A 171 25.40 -26.58 -6.83
CA SER A 171 25.85 -27.09 -5.52
C SER A 171 27.34 -27.49 -5.45
N GLY A 172 28.02 -27.57 -6.59
CA GLY A 172 29.46 -27.86 -6.67
C GLY A 172 30.38 -26.66 -6.94
N THR A 173 29.84 -25.44 -7.11
CA THR A 173 30.66 -24.28 -7.51
C THR A 173 30.94 -23.37 -6.32
N CYS A 174 32.22 -23.33 -5.95
CA CYS A 174 32.81 -22.55 -4.86
C CYS A 174 32.17 -21.15 -4.70
N VAL A 175 31.76 -20.82 -3.48
CA VAL A 175 31.30 -19.48 -3.02
C VAL A 175 32.50 -18.51 -3.10
N GLY A 176 32.81 -18.07 -4.32
CA GLY A 176 33.99 -17.24 -4.61
C GLY A 176 34.50 -17.36 -6.05
N CYS A 177 34.09 -18.38 -6.82
CA CYS A 177 34.61 -18.62 -8.17
C CYS A 177 33.59 -18.41 -9.31
N TYR A 178 32.51 -17.65 -9.10
CA TYR A 178 31.54 -17.34 -10.16
C TYR A 178 31.61 -15.86 -10.58
N THR A 179 32.72 -15.47 -11.21
CA THR A 179 32.88 -14.16 -11.87
C THR A 179 32.27 -14.12 -13.29
N GLY A 180 31.60 -15.20 -13.73
CA GLY A 180 31.06 -15.32 -15.08
C GLY A 180 29.66 -14.71 -15.29
N LEU A 181 28.76 -14.78 -14.30
CA LEU A 181 27.36 -14.32 -14.46
C LEU A 181 27.10 -12.92 -13.90
N ALA A 182 27.92 -12.45 -12.95
CA ALA A 182 27.75 -11.14 -12.31
C ALA A 182 28.09 -9.94 -13.22
N GLY A 183 28.65 -10.19 -14.41
CA GLY A 183 29.01 -9.17 -15.40
C GLY A 183 28.24 -9.25 -16.72
N VAL A 184 27.35 -10.22 -16.91
CA VAL A 184 26.65 -10.39 -18.20
C VAL A 184 25.48 -9.42 -18.29
N LYS A 185 25.69 -8.30 -18.99
CA LYS A 185 24.59 -7.43 -19.44
C LYS A 185 23.85 -8.12 -20.60
N ILE A 186 22.82 -8.89 -20.28
CA ILE A 186 21.89 -9.40 -21.29
C ILE A 186 20.96 -8.26 -21.70
N THR A 187 21.20 -7.70 -22.89
CA THR A 187 20.33 -6.67 -23.47
C THR A 187 19.16 -7.34 -24.20
N PRO A 188 17.94 -6.76 -24.15
CA PRO A 188 16.77 -7.27 -24.86
C PRO A 188 17.03 -7.47 -26.36
N GLY A 189 17.75 -6.54 -26.98
CA GLY A 189 18.13 -6.62 -28.39
C GLY A 189 19.01 -7.83 -28.72
N GLY A 190 20.00 -8.15 -27.89
CA GLY A 190 20.87 -9.32 -28.10
C GLY A 190 20.11 -10.64 -27.99
N LEU A 191 19.12 -10.71 -27.09
CA LEU A 191 18.26 -11.88 -26.92
C LEU A 191 17.35 -12.11 -28.13
N LEU A 192 16.78 -11.04 -28.67
CA LEU A 192 15.93 -11.08 -29.87
C LEU A 192 16.72 -11.48 -31.13
N GLU A 193 17.96 -11.00 -31.25
CA GLU A 193 18.87 -11.36 -32.34
C GLU A 193 19.19 -12.86 -32.35
N LYS A 194 19.43 -13.47 -31.17
CA LYS A 194 19.67 -14.92 -31.06
C LYS A 194 18.42 -15.77 -31.26
N LEU A 195 17.24 -15.20 -31.07
CA LEU A 195 15.96 -15.82 -31.39
C LEU A 195 15.55 -15.64 -32.87
N GLY A 196 16.37 -14.96 -33.67
CA GLY A 196 16.11 -14.73 -35.10
C GLY A 196 14.96 -13.76 -35.37
N ILE A 197 14.58 -12.95 -34.38
CA ILE A 197 13.49 -11.97 -34.51
C ILE A 197 14.11 -10.63 -34.95
N PRO A 198 13.75 -10.08 -36.13
CA PRO A 198 14.35 -8.85 -36.62
C PRO A 198 14.01 -7.67 -35.72
N VAL A 199 15.04 -6.98 -35.21
CA VAL A 199 14.92 -5.90 -34.23
C VAL A 199 15.19 -4.54 -34.88
N ALA A 200 14.22 -3.63 -34.79
CA ALA A 200 14.42 -2.21 -35.09
C ALA A 200 14.55 -1.42 -33.78
N ALA A 201 15.78 -1.36 -33.25
CA ALA A 201 16.23 -0.52 -32.12
C ALA A 201 15.49 -0.67 -30.76
N ASP A 202 16.13 -0.14 -29.71
CA ASP A 202 15.85 -0.27 -28.27
C ASP A 202 14.41 -0.62 -27.86
N ILE A 203 14.20 -1.90 -27.55
CA ILE A 203 12.96 -2.46 -27.04
C ILE A 203 12.96 -2.39 -25.51
N SER A 204 11.91 -1.80 -24.94
CA SER A 204 11.69 -1.82 -23.50
C SER A 204 11.31 -3.24 -23.04
N VAL A 205 11.50 -3.55 -21.76
CA VAL A 205 11.07 -4.85 -21.16
C VAL A 205 9.58 -5.14 -21.35
N ALA A 206 8.74 -4.10 -21.52
CA ALA A 206 7.32 -4.26 -21.81
C ALA A 206 7.07 -4.73 -23.26
N ASP A 207 7.86 -4.22 -24.22
CA ASP A 207 7.76 -4.56 -25.65
C ASP A 207 8.39 -5.93 -25.97
N LEU A 208 9.30 -6.42 -25.11
CA LEU A 208 9.87 -7.76 -25.25
C LEU A 208 8.81 -8.85 -25.05
N ASN A 209 7.91 -8.68 -24.08
CA ASN A 209 6.88 -9.68 -23.76
C ASN A 209 5.83 -9.77 -24.88
N THR A 210 5.49 -8.65 -25.51
CA THR A 210 4.55 -8.62 -26.64
C THR A 210 5.14 -9.28 -27.89
N LEU A 211 6.44 -9.09 -28.15
CA LEU A 211 7.13 -9.73 -29.28
C LEU A 211 7.36 -11.23 -29.10
N LEU A 212 7.67 -11.70 -27.89
CA LEU A 212 7.80 -13.13 -27.57
C LEU A 212 6.46 -13.86 -27.70
N ALA A 213 5.37 -13.24 -27.23
CA ALA A 213 4.03 -13.79 -27.36
C ALA A 213 3.57 -13.84 -28.83
N ALA A 214 3.88 -12.80 -29.62
CA ALA A 214 3.55 -12.75 -31.04
C ALA A 214 4.28 -13.81 -31.87
N ASN A 215 5.55 -14.10 -31.55
CA ASN A 215 6.37 -15.09 -32.26
C ASN A 215 6.26 -16.52 -31.71
N LYS A 216 5.41 -16.76 -30.68
CA LYS A 216 5.21 -18.07 -30.03
C LYS A 216 6.53 -18.76 -29.64
N VAL A 217 7.47 -17.98 -29.13
CA VAL A 217 8.79 -18.49 -28.72
C VAL A 217 8.61 -19.47 -27.56
N LYS A 218 9.07 -20.72 -27.72
CA LYS A 218 9.01 -21.69 -26.63
C LYS A 218 10.00 -21.29 -25.54
N LEU A 219 9.63 -21.57 -24.29
CA LEU A 219 10.48 -21.29 -23.13
C LEU A 219 11.87 -21.93 -23.25
N GLY A 220 11.97 -23.12 -23.87
CA GLY A 220 13.24 -23.79 -24.14
C GLY A 220 14.14 -23.03 -25.12
N ASP A 221 13.58 -22.43 -26.16
CA ASP A 221 14.33 -21.65 -27.15
C ASP A 221 14.81 -20.32 -26.54
N LEU A 222 13.95 -19.69 -25.73
CA LEU A 222 14.29 -18.50 -24.96
C LEU A 222 15.43 -18.76 -23.98
N LEU A 223 15.37 -19.87 -23.26
CA LEU A 223 16.39 -20.25 -22.29
C LEU A 223 17.71 -20.58 -22.96
N ASN A 224 17.68 -21.31 -24.08
CA ASN A 224 18.88 -21.63 -24.87
C ASN A 224 19.54 -20.36 -25.43
N ALA A 225 18.75 -19.38 -25.86
CA ALA A 225 19.27 -18.08 -26.28
C ALA A 225 19.95 -17.32 -25.13
N ILE A 226 19.36 -17.31 -23.93
CA ILE A 226 19.95 -16.69 -22.73
C ILE A 226 21.27 -17.36 -22.35
N VAL A 227 21.34 -18.70 -22.38
CA VAL A 227 22.55 -19.48 -22.06
C VAL A 227 23.69 -19.19 -23.05
N LYS A 228 23.37 -19.10 -24.36
CA LYS A 228 24.35 -18.72 -25.39
C LYS A 228 24.82 -17.27 -25.25
N LEU A 229 23.94 -16.34 -24.90
CA LEU A 229 24.35 -14.94 -24.63
C LEU A 229 25.22 -14.81 -23.37
N ALA A 230 25.02 -15.69 -22.39
CA ALA A 230 25.84 -15.75 -21.19
C ALA A 230 27.22 -16.40 -21.43
N GLY A 231 27.54 -16.80 -22.67
CA GLY A 231 28.85 -17.35 -23.04
C GLY A 231 29.10 -18.75 -22.49
N GLN A 232 28.05 -19.50 -22.17
CA GLN A 232 28.13 -20.85 -21.62
C GLN A 232 27.59 -21.89 -22.62
N ASP A 233 28.30 -22.06 -23.74
CA ASP A 233 27.91 -22.98 -24.82
C ASP A 233 27.77 -24.44 -24.36
N ASP A 234 28.47 -24.84 -23.29
CA ASP A 234 28.39 -26.17 -22.68
C ASP A 234 27.13 -26.43 -21.82
N LEU A 235 26.32 -25.41 -21.56
CA LEU A 235 25.13 -25.49 -20.70
C LEU A 235 23.80 -25.43 -21.47
N ALA A 236 23.85 -25.48 -22.80
CA ALA A 236 22.67 -25.52 -23.65
C ALA A 236 21.91 -26.85 -23.43
N PRO A 237 20.68 -26.83 -22.88
CA PRO A 237 19.92 -28.06 -22.69
C PRO A 237 19.48 -28.60 -24.07
N ASP A 238 19.83 -29.86 -24.38
CA ASP A 238 19.32 -30.57 -25.56
C ASP A 238 17.83 -30.88 -25.37
N LEU A 239 16.98 -29.90 -25.70
CA LEU A 239 15.52 -29.99 -25.57
C LEU A 239 14.84 -30.55 -26.84
N ARG A 240 15.54 -31.39 -27.61
CA ARG A 240 14.95 -32.06 -28.77
C ARG A 240 14.25 -33.36 -28.39
N THR A 241 13.21 -33.29 -27.56
CA THR A 241 12.21 -34.36 -27.46
C THR A 241 10.79 -33.77 -27.46
N PRO A 242 9.90 -34.21 -28.37
CA PRO A 242 8.53 -33.72 -28.41
C PRO A 242 7.66 -34.44 -27.38
N ILE A 243 6.82 -33.67 -26.68
CA ILE A 243 5.52 -34.12 -26.18
C ILE A 243 4.45 -33.39 -27.00
#